data_AF-A0AAW3ER08-F1
#
_entry.id   AF-A0AAW3ER08-F1
#
_cell.length_a   1.000
_cell.length_b   1.000
_cell.length_c   1.000
_cell.angle_alpha   90.00
_cell.angle_beta   90.00
_cell.angle_gamma   90.00
#
_symmetry.space_group_name_H-M   'P 1'
#
loop_
_entity.id
_entity.type
_entity.pdbx_description
1 polymer ?
#
loop_
_entity_poly.entity_id
_entity_poly.type
_entity_poly.pdbx_seq_one_letter_code
_entity_poly.pdbx_strand_id
1 'polypeptide(L)'
;MAVARGHAVAIEIAGFGLLLFFAALEGATPDNVAWVARKRNTVAHFRRSSYAIGLRMKQAGTTLAEKHGLPDTEYASHGGAFPLTVAGAGVIGTITVSGLPQRADHELVVEALCAELGHDYAALALAGE
;
A
#
# COMPACT_ATOMS: atom_id res chain seq x y z
N MET A 1 4.07 5.93 -14.55
CA MET A 1 3.19 7.00 -14.03
C MET A 1 3.88 7.89 -13.00
N ALA A 2 4.36 7.36 -11.87
CA ALA A 2 5.02 8.16 -10.81
C ALA A 2 6.18 9.04 -11.30
N VAL A 3 7.09 8.47 -12.13
CA VAL A 3 8.19 9.22 -12.76
C VAL A 3 7.68 10.37 -13.63
N ALA A 4 6.68 10.12 -14.47
CA ALA A 4 6.10 11.13 -15.35
C ALA A 4 5.42 12.29 -14.59
N ARG A 5 4.96 12.04 -13.36
CA ARG A 5 4.34 13.04 -12.48
C ARG A 5 5.32 13.67 -11.48
N GLY A 6 6.61 13.31 -11.53
CA GLY A 6 7.63 13.83 -10.61
C GLY A 6 7.36 13.49 -9.14
N HIS A 7 6.73 12.35 -8.86
CA HIS A 7 6.45 11.94 -7.49
C HIS A 7 7.69 11.40 -6.77
N ALA A 8 7.99 11.97 -5.61
CA ALA A 8 9.03 11.50 -4.69
C ALA A 8 8.52 10.31 -3.86
N VAL A 9 8.52 9.11 -4.44
CA VAL A 9 7.99 7.90 -3.80
C VAL A 9 8.99 6.75 -3.78
N ALA A 10 8.90 5.92 -2.75
CA ALA A 10 9.45 4.58 -2.72
C ALA A 10 8.36 3.57 -3.14
N ILE A 11 8.73 2.60 -3.98
CA ILE A 11 7.84 1.57 -4.52
C ILE A 11 8.48 0.20 -4.29
N GLU A 12 7.69 -0.76 -3.82
CA GLU A 12 8.13 -2.13 -3.56
C GLU A 12 7.11 -3.14 -4.08
N ILE A 13 7.59 -4.22 -4.69
CA ILE A 13 6.82 -5.43 -4.93
C ILE A 13 7.52 -6.59 -4.23
N ALA A 14 6.79 -7.25 -3.34
CA ALA A 14 7.25 -8.43 -2.62
C ALA A 14 6.30 -9.61 -2.89
N GLY A 15 6.86 -10.81 -3.03
CA GLY A 15 6.09 -12.05 -3.26
C GLY A 15 6.72 -13.21 -2.53
N PHE A 16 5.90 -14.04 -1.87
CA PHE A 16 6.36 -15.20 -1.09
C PHE A 16 7.50 -14.89 -0.08
N GLY A 17 7.50 -13.68 0.49
CA GLY A 17 8.53 -13.22 1.43
C GLY A 17 9.82 -12.69 0.77
N LEU A 18 9.90 -12.68 -0.56
CA LEU A 18 11.05 -12.18 -1.32
C LEU A 18 10.77 -10.78 -1.88
N LEU A 19 11.79 -9.94 -1.89
CA LEU A 19 11.78 -8.66 -2.59
C LEU A 19 11.96 -8.92 -4.09
N LEU A 20 10.93 -8.62 -4.88
CA LEU A 20 10.95 -8.84 -6.34
C LEU A 20 11.28 -7.57 -7.11
N PHE A 21 10.86 -6.41 -6.58
CA PHE A 21 11.15 -5.11 -7.17
C PHE A 21 11.24 -4.05 -6.08
N PHE A 22 12.19 -3.12 -6.26
CA PHE A 22 12.28 -1.92 -5.45
C PHE A 22 12.73 -0.73 -6.30
N ALA A 23 12.12 0.43 -6.09
CA ALA A 23 12.56 1.70 -6.65
C ALA A 23 12.34 2.83 -5.65
N ALA A 24 13.40 3.62 -5.40
CA ALA A 24 13.30 4.91 -4.75
C ALA A 24 13.47 5.99 -5.83
N LEU A 25 12.43 6.80 -6.06
CA LEU A 25 12.48 7.87 -7.06
C LEU A 25 13.18 9.12 -6.49
N GLU A 26 13.56 10.04 -7.37
CA GLU A 26 14.16 11.32 -6.98
C GLU A 26 13.33 12.01 -5.88
N GLY A 27 13.99 12.42 -4.80
CA GLY A 27 13.36 13.02 -3.63
C GLY A 27 12.78 12.02 -2.61
N ALA A 28 12.74 10.72 -2.88
CA ALA A 28 12.37 9.72 -1.88
C ALA A 28 13.44 9.64 -0.77
N THR A 29 13.00 9.38 0.45
CA THR A 29 13.82 9.40 1.67
C THR A 29 13.87 8.02 2.35
N PRO A 30 14.83 7.78 3.26
CA PRO A 30 14.85 6.56 4.07
C PRO A 30 13.55 6.33 4.88
N ASP A 31 12.87 7.39 5.30
CA ASP A 31 11.57 7.27 5.98
C ASP A 31 10.52 6.63 5.06
N ASN A 32 10.50 6.99 3.77
CA ASN A 32 9.58 6.37 2.81
C ASN A 32 9.81 4.84 2.72
N VAL A 33 11.06 4.38 2.77
CA VAL A 33 11.41 2.95 2.79
C VAL A 33 10.91 2.27 4.07
N ALA A 34 11.06 2.91 5.23
CA ALA A 34 10.52 2.39 6.49
C ALA A 34 8.98 2.31 6.46
N TRP A 35 8.30 3.29 5.89
CA TRP A 35 6.85 3.24 5.66
C TRP A 35 6.44 2.12 4.71
N VAL A 36 7.19 1.88 3.64
CA VAL A 36 6.94 0.77 2.71
C VAL A 36 6.93 -0.55 3.48
N ALA A 37 7.97 -0.83 4.26
CA ALA A 37 8.07 -2.07 5.05
C ALA A 37 6.88 -2.24 6.01
N ARG A 38 6.48 -1.17 6.72
CA ARG A 38 5.37 -1.21 7.67
C ARG A 38 4.00 -1.41 7.01
N LYS A 39 3.74 -0.72 5.89
CA LYS A 39 2.50 -0.88 5.10
C LYS A 39 2.42 -2.30 4.51
N ARG A 40 3.54 -2.82 3.99
CA ARG A 40 3.69 -4.21 3.51
C ARG A 40 3.30 -5.21 4.58
N ASN A 41 3.84 -5.06 5.80
CA ASN A 41 3.56 -5.96 6.92
C ASN A 41 2.07 -6.00 7.27
N THR A 42 1.39 -4.84 7.29
CA THR A 42 -0.06 -4.76 7.47
C THR A 42 -0.83 -5.55 6.43
N VAL A 43 -0.48 -5.39 5.14
CA VAL A 43 -1.18 -6.11 4.06
C VAL A 43 -0.88 -7.61 4.11
N ALA A 44 0.36 -8.00 4.39
CA ALA A 44 0.72 -9.41 4.54
C ALA A 44 -0.06 -10.08 5.68
N HIS A 45 -0.26 -9.37 6.80
CA HIS A 45 -1.03 -9.86 7.95
C HIS A 45 -2.54 -9.96 7.66
N PHE A 46 -3.14 -8.87 7.15
CA PHE A 46 -4.61 -8.78 7.02
C PHE A 46 -5.15 -9.21 5.65
N ARG A 47 -4.28 -9.42 4.66
CA ARG A 47 -4.66 -9.73 3.26
C ARG A 47 -5.65 -8.72 2.68
N ARG A 48 -5.51 -7.47 3.07
CA ARG A 48 -6.39 -6.35 2.70
C ARG A 48 -5.53 -5.09 2.60
N SER A 49 -5.91 -4.17 1.70
CA SER A 49 -5.18 -2.91 1.52
C SER A 49 -4.98 -2.19 2.85
N SER A 50 -3.80 -1.60 3.06
CA SER A 50 -3.46 -0.89 4.30
C SER A 50 -4.47 0.21 4.63
N TYR A 51 -4.94 0.95 3.61
CA TYR A 51 -5.94 2.02 3.77
C TYR A 51 -7.28 1.51 4.34
N ALA A 52 -7.81 0.40 3.82
CA ALA A 52 -9.04 -0.20 4.34
C ALA A 52 -8.90 -0.67 5.79
N ILE A 53 -7.70 -1.12 6.20
CA ILE A 53 -7.41 -1.41 7.60
C ILE A 53 -7.42 -0.12 8.44
N GLY A 54 -6.81 0.96 7.94
CA GLY A 54 -6.84 2.27 8.60
C GLY A 54 -8.26 2.79 8.80
N LEU A 55 -9.11 2.72 7.78
CA LEU A 55 -10.53 3.09 7.89
C LEU A 55 -11.28 2.23 8.92
N ARG A 56 -11.01 0.92 8.97
CA ARG A 56 -11.60 0.02 9.98
C ARG A 56 -11.15 0.38 11.40
N MET A 57 -9.88 0.72 11.59
CA MET A 57 -9.35 1.16 12.89
C MET A 57 -9.99 2.48 13.31
N LYS A 58 -10.08 3.45 12.38
CA LYS A 58 -10.75 4.74 12.59
C LYS A 58 -12.23 4.57 12.97
N GLN A 59 -12.97 3.72 12.25
CA GLN A 59 -14.38 3.42 12.55
C GLN A 59 -14.57 2.77 13.93
N ALA A 60 -13.60 1.96 14.35
CA ALA A 60 -13.62 1.30 15.65
C ALA A 60 -13.05 2.17 16.79
N GLY A 61 -12.55 3.37 16.50
CA GLY A 61 -11.95 4.26 17.50
C GLY A 61 -10.73 3.66 18.20
N THR A 62 -9.91 2.88 17.49
CA THR A 62 -8.75 2.16 18.05
C THR A 62 -7.59 2.12 17.06
N THR A 63 -6.45 1.58 17.48
CA THR A 63 -5.24 1.41 16.68
C THR A 63 -4.91 -0.07 16.41
N LEU A 64 -3.93 -0.32 15.54
CA LEU A 64 -3.39 -1.67 15.33
C LEU A 64 -2.74 -2.22 16.61
N ALA A 65 -2.03 -1.38 17.36
CA ALA A 65 -1.38 -1.77 18.60
C ALA A 65 -2.41 -2.19 19.67
N GLU A 66 -3.44 -1.38 19.91
CA GLU A 66 -4.45 -1.64 20.93
C GLU A 66 -5.31 -2.87 20.61
N LYS A 67 -5.79 -2.98 19.37
CA LYS A 67 -6.75 -4.02 18.99
C LYS A 67 -6.11 -5.35 18.62
N HIS A 68 -4.92 -5.30 18.02
CA HIS A 68 -4.27 -6.46 17.42
C HIS A 68 -2.88 -6.75 18.00
N GLY A 69 -2.36 -5.93 18.92
CA GLY A 69 -1.02 -6.10 19.48
C GLY A 69 0.10 -5.88 18.45
N LEU A 70 -0.19 -5.19 17.34
CA LEU A 70 0.76 -4.95 16.27
C LEU A 70 1.42 -3.58 16.45
N PRO A 71 2.73 -3.50 16.76
CA PRO A 71 3.37 -2.23 17.10
C PRO A 71 3.57 -1.34 15.87
N ASP A 72 3.40 -0.03 16.05
CA ASP A 72 3.51 0.98 14.98
C ASP A 72 4.93 1.12 14.37
N THR A 73 5.93 0.56 15.05
CA THR A 73 7.30 0.43 14.55
C THR A 73 7.41 -0.59 13.43
N GLU A 74 6.50 -1.57 13.37
CA GLU A 74 6.51 -2.67 12.41
C GLU A 74 5.31 -2.67 11.47
N TYR A 75 4.20 -2.03 11.85
CA TYR A 75 2.95 -2.03 11.10
C TYR A 75 2.44 -0.61 10.88
N ALA A 76 1.85 -0.39 9.70
CA ALA A 76 1.21 0.88 9.37
C ALA A 76 -0.08 0.64 8.59
N SER A 77 -1.19 1.20 9.08
CA SER A 77 -2.52 1.14 8.44
C SER A 77 -2.81 2.33 7.51
N HIS A 78 -1.78 3.05 7.08
CA HIS A 78 -1.89 4.18 6.16
C HIS A 78 -1.92 3.68 4.71
N GLY A 79 -2.65 4.37 3.84
CA GLY A 79 -2.78 4.00 2.43
C GLY A 79 -1.46 3.89 1.66
N GLY A 80 -1.48 3.07 0.61
CA GLY A 80 -0.31 2.82 -0.24
C GLY A 80 0.10 1.35 -0.39
N ALA A 81 -0.55 0.38 0.27
CA ALA A 81 -0.23 -1.04 0.06
C ALA A 81 -1.46 -1.89 -0.27
N PHE A 82 -1.29 -2.85 -1.17
CA PHE A 82 -2.33 -3.77 -1.65
C PHE A 82 -1.84 -5.21 -1.78
N PRO A 83 -2.72 -6.21 -1.52
CA PRO A 83 -2.37 -7.61 -1.75
C PRO A 83 -2.37 -7.92 -3.26
N LEU A 84 -1.35 -8.63 -3.73
CA LEU A 84 -1.32 -9.21 -5.07
C LEU A 84 -1.97 -10.58 -5.02
N THR A 85 -3.06 -10.75 -5.77
CA THR A 85 -3.91 -11.95 -5.74
C THR A 85 -3.91 -12.62 -7.10
N VAL A 86 -3.74 -13.93 -7.13
CA VAL A 86 -3.81 -14.76 -8.33
C VAL A 86 -4.99 -15.72 -8.22
N ALA A 87 -5.78 -15.82 -9.30
CA ALA A 87 -6.91 -16.73 -9.38
C ALA A 87 -6.46 -18.18 -9.10
N GLY A 88 -7.13 -18.85 -8.17
CA GLY A 88 -6.80 -20.21 -7.75
C GLY A 88 -5.62 -20.34 -6.76
N ALA A 89 -4.77 -19.33 -6.60
CA ALA A 89 -3.63 -19.36 -5.67
C ALA A 89 -3.82 -18.47 -4.42
N GLY A 90 -4.72 -17.48 -4.47
CA GLY A 90 -4.94 -16.54 -3.39
C GLY A 90 -3.91 -15.41 -3.38
N VAL A 91 -3.63 -14.85 -2.20
CA VAL A 91 -2.68 -13.73 -2.05
C VAL A 91 -1.25 -14.27 -2.08
N ILE A 92 -0.47 -13.83 -3.08
CA ILE A 92 0.90 -14.27 -3.30
C ILE A 92 1.95 -13.24 -2.85
N GLY A 93 1.53 -12.01 -2.61
CA GLY A 93 2.45 -10.91 -2.35
C GLY A 93 1.76 -9.58 -2.12
N THR A 94 2.53 -8.51 -2.24
CA THR A 94 2.10 -7.14 -1.98
C THR A 94 2.79 -6.17 -2.93
N ILE A 95 2.05 -5.15 -3.35
CA ILE A 95 2.61 -3.93 -3.93
C ILE A 95 2.46 -2.80 -2.90
N THR A 96 3.50 -2.00 -2.73
CA THR A 96 3.54 -0.91 -1.75
C THR A 96 4.16 0.34 -2.33
N VAL A 97 3.58 1.50 -2.00
CA VAL A 97 4.02 2.85 -2.33
C VAL A 97 4.06 3.69 -1.05
N SER A 98 5.07 4.54 -0.94
CA SER A 98 5.14 5.57 0.10
C SER A 98 5.80 6.84 -0.39
N GLY A 99 5.16 7.99 -0.14
CA GLY A 99 5.74 9.32 -0.37
C GLY A 99 4.71 10.41 -0.61
N LEU A 100 3.48 10.06 -0.93
CA LEU A 100 2.35 10.99 -1.09
C LEU A 100 1.47 10.99 0.18
N PRO A 101 0.50 11.93 0.30
CA PRO A 101 -0.58 11.78 1.27
C PRO A 101 -1.26 10.42 1.14
N GLN A 102 -1.64 9.79 2.25
CA GLN A 102 -2.05 8.37 2.28
C GLN A 102 -3.12 7.97 1.24
N ARG A 103 -4.06 8.88 0.94
CA ARG A 103 -5.12 8.64 -0.03
C ARG A 103 -4.56 8.68 -1.46
N ALA A 104 -3.62 9.58 -1.75
CA ALA A 104 -2.91 9.61 -3.02
C ALA A 104 -1.94 8.43 -3.20
N ASP A 105 -1.26 7.99 -2.15
CA ASP A 105 -0.47 6.75 -2.17
C ASP A 105 -1.36 5.54 -2.52
N HIS A 106 -2.56 5.47 -1.93
CA HIS A 106 -3.55 4.44 -2.23
C HIS A 106 -4.02 4.50 -3.69
N GLU A 107 -4.43 5.67 -4.15
CA GLU A 107 -4.90 5.89 -5.53
C GLU A 107 -3.83 5.58 -6.57
N LEU A 108 -2.55 5.91 -6.30
CA LEU A 108 -1.46 5.60 -7.23
C LEU A 108 -1.31 4.08 -7.44
N VAL A 109 -1.54 3.27 -6.41
CA VAL A 109 -1.54 1.81 -6.54
C VAL A 109 -2.79 1.32 -7.26
N VAL A 110 -3.98 1.87 -6.95
CA VAL A 110 -5.23 1.52 -7.65
C VAL A 110 -5.10 1.78 -9.14
N GLU A 111 -4.62 2.97 -9.52
CA GLU A 111 -4.43 3.35 -10.91
C GLU A 111 -3.44 2.41 -11.62
N ALA A 112 -2.33 2.06 -10.96
CA ALA A 112 -1.33 1.15 -11.51
C ALA A 112 -1.89 -0.26 -11.73
N LEU A 113 -2.65 -0.79 -10.77
CA LEU A 113 -3.32 -2.08 -10.90
C LEU A 113 -4.43 -2.06 -11.96
N CYS A 114 -5.16 -0.95 -12.09
CA CYS A 114 -6.16 -0.79 -13.15
C CYS A 114 -5.53 -0.84 -14.54
N ALA A 115 -4.41 -0.12 -14.72
CA ALA A 115 -3.66 -0.13 -15.97
C ALA A 115 -3.13 -1.54 -16.33
N GLU A 116 -2.60 -2.27 -15.33
CA GLU A 116 -2.06 -3.63 -15.54
C GLU A 116 -3.16 -4.67 -15.80
N LEU A 117 -4.30 -4.56 -15.12
CA LEU A 117 -5.40 -5.53 -15.21
C LEU A 117 -6.46 -5.17 -16.26
N GLY A 118 -6.33 -4.02 -16.93
CA GLY A 118 -7.31 -3.53 -17.90
C GLY A 118 -8.65 -3.11 -17.28
N HIS A 119 -8.63 -2.60 -16.06
CA HIS A 119 -9.82 -2.05 -15.39
C HIS A 119 -9.94 -0.54 -15.61
N ASP A 120 -11.17 -0.03 -15.60
CA ASP A 120 -11.42 1.41 -15.61
C ASP A 120 -11.11 2.01 -14.23
N TYR A 121 -10.08 2.85 -14.17
CA TYR A 121 -9.70 3.57 -12.95
C TYR A 121 -10.83 4.48 -12.44
N ALA A 122 -11.58 5.15 -13.33
CA ALA A 122 -12.63 6.08 -12.90
C ALA A 122 -13.76 5.38 -12.13
N ALA A 123 -14.02 4.10 -12.44
CA ALA A 123 -15.00 3.28 -11.74
C ALA A 123 -14.53 2.78 -10.35
N LEU A 124 -13.22 2.79 -10.09
CA LEU A 124 -12.60 2.21 -8.89
C LEU A 124 -11.90 3.26 -8.00
N ALA A 125 -11.70 4.48 -8.51
CA ALA A 125 -11.14 5.58 -7.76
C ALA A 125 -12.02 5.93 -6.55
N LEU A 126 -11.40 6.31 -5.44
CA LEU A 126 -12.14 6.82 -4.29
C LEU A 126 -12.88 8.11 -4.67
N ALA A 127 -14.14 8.24 -4.24
CA ALA A 127 -14.93 9.46 -4.38
C ALA A 127 -14.24 10.65 -3.71
N GLY A 128 -14.34 11.84 -4.31
CA GLY A 128 -13.77 13.10 -3.78
C GLY A 128 -14.11 13.34 -2.31
N GLU A 129 -13.24 14.08 -1.62
CA GLU A 129 -13.44 14.46 -0.21
C GLU A 129 -14.58 15.47 -0.03
#